data_AF-A0A089L0H5-F1
#
_entry.id   AF-A0A089L0H5-F1
#
_cell.length_a   1.000
_cell.length_b   1.000
_cell.length_c   1.000
_cell.angle_alpha   90.00
_cell.angle_beta   90.00
_cell.angle_gamma   90.00
#
_symmetry.space_group_name_H-M   'P 1'
#
loop_
_entity.id
_entity.type
_entity.pdbx_description
1 polymer ?
#
loop_
_entity_poly.entity_id
_entity_poly.type
_entity_poly.pdbx_seq_one_letter_code
_entity_poly.pdbx_strand_id
1 'polypeptide(L)'
;MILGRTIGQIRRSKGMNQAVLARDIMSRSNLSRFEGGHYYPGYDKLILLLDKLEMSLEELLFLHQDNAPQVKRTLHLKLTEAGNRYDFALVREVSRECRLMYESTQTEAYYHLYLLGQGVLVQYGHADEVTTLQEIADYIKPYLLGVDKWYLYEFKLLNNFLFTLSSSDAVFFGLRGTKEFDRYNSFPESRTVQQHLLQNLSIRCLKEHNYEQSLLFLQKALPLADKTHLLYDKIVTLIYYELTLLCLKQKESPAELRGYLNILRQLEFEDSYQALLKACRGHLGERL
;
A
#
# COMPACT_ATOMS: atom_id res chain seq x y z
N MET A 1 5.00 -14.30 -22.35
CA MET A 1 5.36 -12.87 -22.49
C MET A 1 6.60 -12.75 -23.35
N ILE A 2 6.60 -11.92 -24.41
CA ILE A 2 7.72 -11.82 -25.38
C ILE A 2 8.52 -10.55 -25.07
N LEU A 3 9.30 -10.58 -23.98
CA LEU A 3 10.07 -9.43 -23.50
C LEU A 3 11.21 -9.00 -24.42
N GLY A 4 11.72 -9.92 -25.25
CA GLY A 4 12.89 -9.68 -26.07
C GLY A 4 12.72 -8.53 -27.07
N ARG A 5 11.52 -8.36 -27.64
CA ARG A 5 11.25 -7.25 -28.57
C ARG A 5 11.44 -5.89 -27.89
N THR A 6 10.89 -5.75 -26.67
CA THR A 6 11.02 -4.54 -25.84
C THR A 6 12.48 -4.31 -25.45
N ILE A 7 13.20 -5.36 -25.02
CA ILE A 7 14.65 -5.25 -24.74
C ILE A 7 15.43 -4.79 -25.98
N GLY A 8 15.12 -5.32 -27.16
CA GLY A 8 15.76 -4.90 -28.40
C GLY A 8 15.49 -3.43 -28.75
N GLN A 9 14.28 -2.94 -28.50
CA GLN A 9 13.93 -1.52 -28.66
C GLN A 9 14.73 -0.64 -27.69
N ILE A 10 14.76 -0.99 -26.40
CA ILE A 10 15.51 -0.26 -25.36
C ILE A 10 17.01 -0.25 -25.65
N ARG A 11 17.58 -1.40 -26.01
CA ARG A 11 18.99 -1.50 -26.37
C ARG A 11 19.34 -0.54 -27.52
N ARG A 12 18.51 -0.51 -28.57
CA ARG A 12 18.71 0.37 -29.73
C ARG A 12 18.55 1.84 -29.37
N SER A 13 17.58 2.21 -28.53
CA SER A 13 17.42 3.61 -28.10
C SER A 13 18.60 4.09 -27.26
N LYS A 14 19.25 3.20 -26.49
CA LYS A 14 20.51 3.47 -25.77
C LYS A 14 21.76 3.42 -26.65
N GLY A 15 21.64 3.23 -27.97
CA GLY A 15 22.77 3.16 -28.91
C GLY A 15 23.68 1.94 -28.71
N MET A 16 23.25 0.94 -27.94
CA MET A 16 24.06 -0.22 -27.58
C MET A 16 23.97 -1.29 -28.67
N ASN A 17 25.09 -1.90 -29.07
CA ASN A 17 25.06 -3.04 -30.01
C ASN A 17 24.84 -4.38 -29.28
N GLN A 18 24.41 -5.42 -30.01
CA GLN A 18 24.14 -6.74 -29.42
C GLN A 18 25.38 -7.39 -28.79
N ALA A 19 26.58 -7.15 -29.33
CA ALA A 19 27.79 -7.73 -28.78
C ALA A 19 28.15 -7.13 -27.40
N VAL A 20 27.88 -5.84 -27.18
CA VAL A 20 28.08 -5.17 -25.89
C VAL A 20 27.09 -5.70 -24.86
N LEU A 21 25.80 -5.77 -25.21
CA LEU A 21 24.78 -6.25 -24.31
C LEU A 21 24.97 -7.74 -23.96
N ALA A 22 25.29 -8.59 -24.95
CA ALA A 22 25.42 -10.03 -24.74
C ALA A 22 26.71 -10.45 -24.01
N ARG A 23 27.73 -9.59 -23.98
CA ARG A 23 29.07 -9.91 -23.45
C ARG A 23 28.98 -10.49 -22.04
N ASP A 24 29.67 -11.61 -21.81
CA ASP A 24 29.72 -12.34 -20.52
C ASP A 24 28.37 -12.88 -20.01
N ILE A 25 27.30 -12.81 -20.81
CA ILE A 25 25.96 -13.27 -20.44
C ILE A 25 25.49 -14.38 -21.40
N MET A 26 25.63 -14.16 -22.71
CA MET A 26 25.23 -15.12 -23.75
C MET A 26 25.91 -14.85 -25.10
N SER A 27 25.71 -15.75 -26.07
CA SER A 27 26.17 -15.49 -27.43
C SER A 27 25.37 -14.36 -28.09
N ARG A 28 26.01 -13.59 -28.98
CA ARG A 28 25.33 -12.56 -29.80
C ARG A 28 24.14 -13.14 -30.57
N SER A 29 24.28 -14.37 -31.08
CA SER A 29 23.22 -15.08 -31.79
C SER A 29 22.01 -15.34 -30.89
N ASN A 30 22.23 -15.78 -29.64
CA ASN A 30 21.14 -16.00 -28.68
C ASN A 30 20.44 -14.68 -28.32
N LEU A 31 21.20 -13.59 -28.11
CA LEU A 31 20.58 -12.28 -27.88
C LEU A 31 19.73 -11.84 -29.09
N SER A 32 20.22 -12.03 -30.31
CA SER A 32 19.45 -11.70 -31.52
C SER A 32 18.17 -12.54 -31.62
N ARG A 33 18.22 -13.83 -31.28
CA ARG A 33 17.04 -14.69 -31.23
C ARG A 33 16.08 -14.28 -30.13
N PHE A 34 16.58 -13.85 -28.97
CA PHE A 34 15.75 -13.33 -27.89
C PHE A 34 15.01 -12.08 -28.35
N GLU A 35 15.72 -11.11 -28.91
CA GLU A 35 15.13 -9.87 -29.43
C GLU A 35 14.09 -10.11 -30.53
N GLY A 36 14.28 -11.16 -31.34
CA GLY A 36 13.32 -11.62 -32.34
C GLY A 36 12.11 -12.38 -31.78
N GLY A 37 12.12 -12.78 -30.51
CA GLY A 37 11.07 -13.62 -29.90
C GLY A 37 11.20 -15.12 -30.19
N HIS A 38 12.38 -15.59 -30.60
CA HIS A 38 12.68 -16.97 -30.97
C HIS A 38 13.59 -17.70 -29.97
N TYR A 39 13.85 -17.09 -28.82
CA TYR A 39 14.62 -17.64 -27.71
C TYR A 39 14.14 -16.99 -26.41
N TYR A 40 14.09 -17.78 -25.34
CA TYR A 40 13.74 -17.33 -23.99
C TYR A 40 14.94 -17.60 -23.08
N PRO A 41 15.69 -16.57 -22.68
CA PRO A 41 16.82 -16.77 -21.78
C PRO A 41 16.34 -17.19 -20.39
N GLY A 42 17.23 -17.82 -19.63
CA GLY A 42 17.02 -18.04 -18.20
C GLY A 42 16.84 -16.71 -17.46
N TYR A 43 16.18 -16.76 -16.32
CA TYR A 43 15.89 -15.58 -15.50
C TYR A 43 17.16 -14.87 -15.04
N ASP A 44 18.18 -15.63 -14.66
CA ASP A 44 19.54 -15.16 -14.35
C ASP A 44 20.11 -14.25 -15.44
N LYS A 45 20.01 -14.68 -16.70
CA LYS A 45 20.50 -13.91 -17.84
C LYS A 45 19.66 -12.68 -18.11
N LEU A 46 18.33 -12.76 -17.94
CA LEU A 46 17.46 -11.59 -18.08
C LEU A 46 17.84 -10.49 -17.10
N ILE A 47 18.09 -10.83 -15.83
CA ILE A 47 18.51 -9.87 -14.81
C ILE A 47 19.86 -9.24 -15.17
N LEU A 48 20.84 -10.02 -15.63
CA LEU A 48 22.14 -9.47 -16.07
C LEU A 48 22.02 -8.55 -17.30
N LEU A 49 21.10 -8.85 -18.22
CA LEU A 49 20.83 -7.97 -19.37
C LEU A 49 20.20 -6.66 -18.92
N LEU A 50 19.26 -6.71 -17.97
CA LEU A 50 18.60 -5.55 -17.39
C LEU A 50 19.57 -4.65 -16.62
N ASP A 51 20.47 -5.25 -15.85
CA ASP A 51 21.56 -4.56 -15.15
C ASP A 51 22.43 -3.77 -16.14
N LYS A 52 22.90 -4.40 -17.23
CA LYS A 52 23.63 -3.69 -18.31
C LYS A 52 22.83 -2.60 -19.02
N LEU A 53 21.51 -2.72 -19.03
CA LEU A 53 20.62 -1.73 -19.58
C LEU A 53 20.26 -0.64 -18.58
N GLU A 54 20.75 -0.69 -17.33
CA GLU A 54 20.41 0.24 -16.24
C GLU A 54 18.89 0.36 -16.08
N MET A 55 18.22 -0.79 -15.93
CA MET A 55 16.76 -0.90 -15.92
C MET A 55 16.30 -1.96 -14.93
N SER A 56 15.24 -1.67 -14.18
CA SER A 56 14.61 -2.66 -13.30
C SER A 56 13.69 -3.60 -14.07
N LEU A 57 13.39 -4.77 -13.50
CA LEU A 57 12.40 -5.67 -14.08
C LEU A 57 11.01 -5.02 -14.10
N GLU A 58 10.66 -4.27 -13.06
CA GLU A 58 9.41 -3.55 -12.94
C GLU A 58 9.24 -2.53 -14.07
N GLU A 59 10.29 -1.76 -14.39
CA GLU A 59 10.27 -0.80 -15.49
C GLU A 59 10.14 -1.50 -16.85
N LEU A 60 10.87 -2.59 -17.07
CA LEU A 60 10.73 -3.38 -18.30
C LEU A 60 9.29 -3.86 -18.49
N LEU A 61 8.67 -4.40 -17.43
CA LEU A 61 7.30 -4.91 -17.49
C LEU A 61 6.30 -3.78 -17.79
N PHE A 62 6.51 -2.61 -17.21
CA PHE A 62 5.71 -1.41 -17.47
C PHE A 62 5.81 -0.99 -18.94
N LEU A 63 7.02 -0.87 -19.48
CA LEU A 63 7.26 -0.51 -20.89
C LEU A 63 6.72 -1.58 -21.86
N HIS A 64 6.80 -2.86 -21.48
CA HIS A 64 6.28 -3.96 -22.29
C HIS A 64 4.75 -3.96 -22.40
N GLN A 65 4.05 -3.42 -21.41
CA GLN A 65 2.60 -3.31 -21.37
C GLN A 65 2.12 -1.94 -21.88
N ASP A 66 2.84 -1.33 -22.83
CA ASP A 66 2.52 -0.01 -23.39
C ASP A 66 2.39 1.10 -22.34
N ASN A 67 3.29 1.10 -21.35
CA ASN A 67 3.27 2.01 -20.20
C ASN A 67 2.03 1.82 -19.30
N ALA A 68 1.43 0.63 -19.31
CA ALA A 68 0.37 0.29 -18.37
C ALA A 68 0.95 -0.19 -17.02
N PRO A 69 0.41 0.27 -15.88
CA PRO A 69 0.74 -0.29 -14.59
C PRO A 69 0.26 -1.75 -14.47
N GLN A 70 0.86 -2.50 -13.55
CA GLN A 70 0.41 -3.85 -13.21
C GLN A 70 -1.11 -3.88 -12.95
N VAL A 71 -1.82 -4.82 -13.59
CA VAL A 71 -3.29 -4.95 -13.54
C VAL A 71 -3.85 -4.85 -12.13
N LYS A 72 -3.29 -5.59 -11.16
CA LYS A 72 -3.74 -5.57 -9.76
C LYS A 72 -3.59 -4.18 -9.11
N ARG A 73 -2.51 -3.46 -9.43
CA ARG A 73 -2.28 -2.09 -8.94
C ARG A 73 -3.30 -1.14 -9.56
N THR A 74 -3.56 -1.27 -10.86
CA THR A 74 -4.59 -0.47 -11.55
C THR A 74 -5.97 -0.69 -10.97
N LEU A 75 -6.37 -1.94 -10.73
CA LEU A 75 -7.66 -2.28 -10.11
C LEU A 75 -7.77 -1.71 -8.69
N HIS A 76 -6.72 -1.87 -7.87
CA HIS A 76 -6.68 -1.30 -6.53
C HIS A 76 -6.85 0.23 -6.54
N LEU A 77 -6.08 0.93 -7.39
CA LEU A 77 -6.17 2.39 -7.49
C LEU A 77 -7.56 2.84 -7.96
N LYS A 78 -8.15 2.16 -8.95
CA LYS A 78 -9.53 2.45 -9.41
C LYS A 78 -10.54 2.28 -8.27
N LEU A 79 -10.45 1.20 -7.50
CA LEU A 79 -11.34 0.97 -6.35
C LEU A 79 -11.18 2.08 -5.29
N THR A 80 -9.95 2.42 -4.93
CA THR A 80 -9.67 3.47 -3.94
C THR A 80 -10.17 4.84 -4.42
N GLU A 81 -9.92 5.20 -5.68
CA GLU A 81 -10.36 6.46 -6.25
C GLU A 81 -11.89 6.55 -6.33
N ALA A 82 -12.55 5.51 -6.82
CA ALA A 82 -14.01 5.45 -6.88
C ALA A 82 -14.64 5.54 -5.49
N GLY A 83 -14.10 4.82 -4.51
CA GLY A 83 -14.55 4.89 -3.12
C GLY A 83 -14.38 6.27 -2.50
N ASN A 84 -13.25 6.93 -2.73
CA ASN A 84 -12.98 8.29 -2.23
C ASN A 84 -13.87 9.35 -2.88
N ARG A 85 -14.30 9.13 -4.13
CA ARG A 85 -15.22 10.01 -4.86
C ARG A 85 -16.70 9.64 -4.66
N TYR A 86 -16.99 8.64 -3.81
CA TYR A 86 -18.34 8.11 -3.58
C TYR A 86 -19.03 7.61 -4.86
N ASP A 87 -18.27 7.17 -5.86
CA ASP A 87 -18.78 6.55 -7.09
C ASP A 87 -19.01 5.05 -6.87
N PHE A 88 -20.10 4.73 -6.17
CA PHE A 88 -20.42 3.34 -5.81
C PHE A 88 -20.82 2.47 -7.00
N ALA A 89 -21.24 3.08 -8.13
CA ALA A 89 -21.49 2.34 -9.36
C ALA A 89 -20.18 1.80 -9.93
N LEU A 90 -19.15 2.64 -10.01
CA LEU A 90 -17.82 2.23 -10.46
C LEU A 90 -17.15 1.26 -9.48
N VAL A 91 -17.32 1.45 -8.16
CA VAL A 91 -16.83 0.47 -7.16
C VAL A 91 -17.43 -0.92 -7.42
N ARG A 92 -18.73 -0.99 -7.70
CA ARG A 92 -19.42 -2.25 -8.00
C ARG A 92 -18.92 -2.88 -9.29
N GLU A 93 -18.77 -2.09 -10.35
CA GLU A 93 -18.24 -2.55 -11.64
C GLU A 93 -16.85 -3.18 -11.49
N VAL A 94 -15.90 -2.44 -10.89
CA VAL A 94 -14.53 -2.90 -10.71
C VAL A 94 -14.44 -4.08 -9.74
N SER A 95 -15.27 -4.11 -8.68
CA SER A 95 -15.35 -5.25 -7.76
C SER A 95 -15.76 -6.54 -8.50
N ARG A 96 -16.78 -6.47 -9.36
CA ARG A 96 -17.21 -7.61 -10.18
C ARG A 96 -16.18 -8.01 -11.22
N GLU A 97 -15.47 -7.04 -11.84
CA GLU A 97 -14.32 -7.33 -12.71
C GLU A 97 -13.26 -8.15 -11.95
N CYS A 98 -12.92 -7.75 -10.72
CA CYS A 98 -11.97 -8.49 -9.88
C CYS A 98 -12.46 -9.93 -9.60
N ARG A 99 -13.75 -10.12 -9.37
CA ARG A 99 -14.33 -11.45 -9.18
C ARG A 99 -14.19 -12.33 -10.43
N LEU A 100 -14.49 -11.80 -11.62
CA LEU A 100 -14.32 -12.52 -12.89
C LEU A 100 -12.84 -12.88 -13.15
N MET A 101 -11.93 -11.97 -12.80
CA MET A 101 -10.49 -12.23 -12.88
C MET A 101 -10.05 -13.33 -11.91
N TYR A 102 -10.63 -13.38 -10.71
CA TYR A 102 -10.40 -14.50 -9.78
C TYR A 102 -10.93 -15.82 -10.36
N GLU A 103 -12.17 -15.85 -10.86
CA GLU A 103 -12.78 -17.07 -11.41
C GLU A 103 -11.97 -17.64 -12.58
N SER A 104 -11.42 -16.77 -13.44
CA SER A 104 -10.60 -17.18 -14.59
C SER A 104 -9.15 -17.55 -14.27
N THR A 105 -8.54 -16.94 -13.25
CA THR A 105 -7.10 -17.11 -12.96
C THR A 105 -6.82 -17.91 -11.69
N GLN A 106 -7.81 -18.11 -10.83
CA GLN A 106 -7.69 -18.68 -9.48
C GLN A 106 -6.60 -17.97 -8.64
N THR A 107 -6.37 -16.69 -8.92
CA THR A 107 -5.38 -15.88 -8.20
C THR A 107 -6.04 -15.10 -7.08
N GLU A 108 -5.79 -15.52 -5.83
CA GLU A 108 -6.37 -14.97 -4.59
C GLU A 108 -6.36 -13.44 -4.49
N ALA A 109 -5.31 -12.80 -5.01
CA ALA A 109 -5.22 -11.34 -4.98
C ALA A 109 -6.37 -10.62 -5.71
N TYR A 110 -6.97 -11.24 -6.73
CA TYR A 110 -8.17 -10.68 -7.35
C TYR A 110 -9.40 -10.83 -6.46
N TYR A 111 -9.52 -11.95 -5.73
CA TYR A 111 -10.60 -12.14 -4.77
C TYR A 111 -10.51 -11.15 -3.61
N HIS A 112 -9.30 -10.88 -3.11
CA HIS A 112 -9.08 -9.83 -2.12
C HIS A 112 -9.45 -8.44 -2.65
N LEU A 113 -9.21 -8.13 -3.93
CA LEU A 113 -9.67 -6.86 -4.51
C LEU A 113 -11.18 -6.79 -4.66
N TYR A 114 -11.83 -7.90 -5.03
CA TYR A 114 -13.29 -8.03 -5.01
C TYR A 114 -13.85 -7.70 -3.63
N LEU A 115 -13.33 -8.35 -2.57
CA LEU A 115 -13.74 -8.14 -1.18
C LEU A 115 -13.48 -6.70 -0.71
N LEU A 116 -12.38 -6.08 -1.15
CA LEU A 116 -12.12 -4.67 -0.85
C LEU A 116 -13.22 -3.77 -1.40
N GLY A 117 -13.61 -3.96 -2.66
CA GLY A 117 -14.71 -3.22 -3.28
C GLY A 117 -16.05 -3.46 -2.57
N GLN A 118 -16.36 -4.72 -2.23
CA GLN A 118 -17.56 -5.06 -1.46
C GLN A 118 -17.55 -4.41 -0.07
N GLY A 119 -16.40 -4.39 0.61
CA GLY A 119 -16.27 -3.75 1.92
C GLY A 119 -16.50 -2.25 1.89
N VAL A 120 -16.01 -1.57 0.85
CA VAL A 120 -16.34 -0.15 0.61
C VAL A 120 -17.83 0.04 0.42
N LEU A 121 -18.49 -0.80 -0.39
CA LEU A 121 -19.94 -0.72 -0.62
C LEU A 121 -20.73 -0.91 0.69
N VAL A 122 -20.39 -1.93 1.49
CA VAL A 122 -21.03 -2.18 2.78
C VAL A 122 -20.85 -1.01 3.75
N GLN A 123 -19.63 -0.44 3.84
CA GLN A 123 -19.31 0.66 4.74
C GLN A 123 -20.20 1.90 4.53
N TYR A 124 -20.67 2.11 3.29
CA TYR A 124 -21.51 3.25 2.92
C TYR A 124 -22.99 2.88 2.67
N GLY A 125 -23.43 1.68 3.06
CA GLY A 125 -24.84 1.27 2.93
C GLY A 125 -25.27 0.94 1.49
N HIS A 126 -24.31 0.61 0.62
CA HIS A 126 -24.52 0.26 -0.79
C HIS A 126 -24.23 -1.23 -1.07
N ALA A 127 -24.44 -2.09 -0.07
CA ALA A 127 -24.18 -3.53 -0.12
C ALA A 127 -24.66 -4.17 -1.44
N ASP A 128 -23.88 -5.13 -1.95
CA ASP A 128 -24.13 -5.83 -3.20
C ASP A 128 -24.19 -7.34 -2.95
N GLU A 129 -23.12 -8.07 -3.25
CA GLU A 129 -23.06 -9.53 -3.07
C GLU A 129 -22.68 -9.92 -1.65
N VAL A 130 -21.83 -9.12 -0.99
CA VAL A 130 -21.49 -9.26 0.42
C VAL A 130 -22.31 -8.25 1.21
N THR A 131 -22.92 -8.69 2.31
CA THR A 131 -23.88 -7.87 3.06
C THR A 131 -23.30 -7.24 4.32
N THR A 132 -22.24 -7.82 4.88
CA THR A 132 -21.64 -7.36 6.14
C THR A 132 -20.12 -7.29 6.08
N LEU A 133 -19.53 -6.41 6.90
CA LEU A 133 -18.07 -6.37 7.08
C LEU A 133 -17.54 -7.63 7.77
N GLN A 134 -18.39 -8.29 8.56
CA GLN A 134 -18.05 -9.52 9.27
C GLN A 134 -17.75 -10.67 8.30
N GLU A 135 -18.56 -10.83 7.24
CA GLU A 135 -18.29 -11.83 6.19
C GLU A 135 -16.89 -11.66 5.56
N ILE A 136 -16.49 -10.40 5.32
CA ILE A 136 -15.16 -10.09 4.79
C ILE A 136 -14.08 -10.42 5.82
N ALA A 137 -14.31 -10.05 7.09
CA ALA A 137 -13.38 -10.30 8.17
C ALA A 137 -13.18 -11.82 8.40
N ASP A 138 -14.25 -12.61 8.29
CA ASP A 138 -14.23 -14.07 8.43
C ASP A 138 -13.43 -14.76 7.31
N TYR A 139 -13.28 -14.11 6.15
CA TYR A 139 -12.41 -14.58 5.09
C TYR A 139 -10.95 -14.13 5.27
N ILE A 140 -10.73 -12.85 5.61
CA ILE A 140 -9.39 -12.25 5.64
C ILE A 140 -8.58 -12.71 6.87
N LYS A 141 -9.22 -12.90 8.03
CA LYS A 141 -8.50 -13.30 9.26
C LYS A 141 -7.86 -14.69 9.12
N PRO A 142 -8.56 -15.75 8.68
CA PRO A 142 -7.93 -17.06 8.49
C PRO A 142 -6.76 -17.02 7.51
N TYR A 143 -6.87 -16.23 6.42
CA TYR A 143 -5.76 -16.03 5.49
C TYR A 143 -4.53 -15.45 6.20
N LEU A 144 -4.69 -14.32 6.90
CA LEU A 144 -3.58 -13.65 7.59
C LEU A 144 -2.96 -14.51 8.70
N LEU A 145 -3.76 -15.34 9.37
CA LEU A 145 -3.30 -16.30 10.37
C LEU A 145 -2.55 -17.48 9.74
N GLY A 146 -3.02 -17.98 8.60
CA GLY A 146 -2.47 -19.15 7.92
C GLY A 146 -1.12 -18.92 7.24
N VAL A 147 -0.78 -17.66 6.92
CA VAL A 147 0.53 -17.31 6.38
C VAL A 147 1.57 -17.34 7.51
N ASP A 148 2.55 -18.24 7.44
CA ASP A 148 3.64 -18.38 8.44
C ASP A 148 4.51 -17.11 8.54
N LYS A 149 4.93 -16.58 7.40
CA LYS A 149 5.77 -15.38 7.29
C LYS A 149 5.10 -14.37 6.38
N TRP A 150 4.85 -13.18 6.90
CA TRP A 150 4.28 -12.10 6.12
C TRP A 150 5.32 -11.50 5.18
N TYR A 151 4.85 -11.17 3.99
CA TYR A 151 5.55 -10.37 3.00
C TYR A 151 4.80 -9.04 2.80
N LEU A 152 5.33 -8.16 1.93
CA LEU A 152 4.68 -6.87 1.61
C LEU A 152 3.21 -7.00 1.23
N TYR A 153 2.81 -8.15 0.68
CA TYR A 153 1.44 -8.42 0.33
C TYR A 153 0.53 -8.49 1.57
N GLU A 154 0.89 -9.28 2.59
CA GLU A 154 0.09 -9.41 3.81
C GLU A 154 -0.01 -8.10 4.58
N PHE A 155 1.05 -7.28 4.61
CA PHE A 155 0.99 -5.97 5.25
C PHE A 155 0.03 -5.01 4.53
N LYS A 156 0.06 -4.99 3.18
CA LYS A 156 -0.90 -4.22 2.38
C LYS A 156 -2.32 -4.75 2.54
N LEU A 157 -2.47 -6.08 2.62
CA LEU A 157 -3.76 -6.74 2.82
C LEU A 157 -4.37 -6.35 4.16
N LEU A 158 -3.60 -6.45 5.25
CA LEU A 158 -4.03 -6.00 6.57
C LEU A 158 -4.43 -4.53 6.55
N ASN A 159 -3.63 -3.67 5.92
CA ASN A 159 -3.93 -2.24 5.83
C ASN A 159 -5.27 -1.99 5.11
N ASN A 160 -5.49 -2.69 3.99
CA ASN A 160 -6.72 -2.57 3.19
C ASN A 160 -7.96 -3.04 3.95
N PHE A 161 -7.84 -4.07 4.80
CA PHE A 161 -8.97 -4.66 5.52
C PHE A 161 -9.07 -4.23 6.98
N LEU A 162 -8.23 -3.29 7.42
CA LEU A 162 -8.21 -2.88 8.83
C LEU A 162 -9.59 -2.39 9.32
N PHE A 163 -10.39 -1.79 8.44
CA PHE A 163 -11.72 -1.29 8.76
C PHE A 163 -12.76 -2.39 9.03
N THR A 164 -12.54 -3.62 8.56
CA THR A 164 -13.44 -4.77 8.79
C THR A 164 -13.17 -5.51 10.09
N LEU A 165 -11.98 -5.32 10.67
CA LEU A 165 -11.55 -6.03 11.87
C LEU A 165 -12.19 -5.47 13.14
N SER A 166 -12.24 -6.27 14.20
CA SER A 166 -12.51 -5.77 15.55
C SER A 166 -11.29 -5.04 16.12
N SER A 167 -11.48 -4.27 17.18
CA SER A 167 -10.41 -3.59 17.94
C SER A 167 -9.30 -4.53 18.36
N SER A 168 -9.67 -5.68 18.95
CA SER A 168 -8.74 -6.69 19.44
C SER A 168 -7.99 -7.35 18.29
N ASP A 169 -8.67 -7.65 17.18
CA ASP A 169 -8.04 -8.27 16.01
C ASP A 169 -7.05 -7.31 15.36
N ALA A 170 -7.44 -6.03 15.19
CA ALA A 170 -6.58 -5.00 14.63
C ALA A 170 -5.28 -4.85 15.45
N VAL A 171 -5.38 -4.78 16.78
CA VAL A 171 -4.20 -4.72 17.67
C VAL A 171 -3.38 -5.99 17.56
N PHE A 172 -4.00 -7.18 17.59
CA PHE A 172 -3.31 -8.46 17.48
C PHE A 172 -2.49 -8.56 16.18
N PHE A 173 -3.12 -8.29 15.03
CA PHE A 173 -2.45 -8.31 13.73
C PHE A 173 -1.42 -7.18 13.57
N GLY A 174 -1.70 -6.00 14.14
CA GLY A 174 -0.76 -4.88 14.16
C GLY A 174 0.51 -5.20 14.93
N LEU A 175 0.39 -5.79 16.14
CA LEU A 175 1.54 -6.20 16.94
C LEU A 175 2.35 -7.30 16.24
N ARG A 176 1.69 -8.28 15.60
CA ARG A 176 2.38 -9.24 14.74
C ARG A 176 3.14 -8.53 13.62
N GLY A 177 2.47 -7.63 12.91
CA GLY A 177 3.06 -6.87 11.81
C GLY A 177 4.31 -6.10 12.24
N THR A 178 4.29 -5.47 13.42
CA THR A 178 5.45 -4.75 13.96
C THR A 178 6.67 -5.64 14.21
N LYS A 179 6.48 -6.91 14.59
CA LYS A 179 7.59 -7.86 14.78
C LYS A 179 8.15 -8.34 13.45
N GLU A 180 7.28 -8.54 12.45
CA GLU A 180 7.70 -9.05 11.16
C GLU A 180 8.37 -7.98 10.27
N PHE A 181 8.14 -6.71 10.56
CA PHE A 181 8.77 -5.58 9.88
C PHE A 181 10.27 -5.49 10.03
N ASP A 182 10.86 -6.08 11.07
CA ASP A 182 12.32 -6.02 11.30
C ASP A 182 13.11 -6.60 10.12
N ARG A 183 12.53 -7.57 9.39
CA ARG A 183 13.12 -8.19 8.19
C ARG A 183 13.21 -7.22 7.00
N TYR A 184 12.48 -6.11 7.04
CA TYR A 184 12.35 -5.14 5.96
C TYR A 184 13.12 -3.84 6.23
N ASN A 185 13.86 -3.73 7.35
CA ASN A 185 14.57 -2.51 7.74
C ASN A 185 15.51 -1.95 6.64
N SER A 186 16.13 -2.85 5.86
CA SER A 186 17.05 -2.52 4.77
C SER A 186 16.37 -2.43 3.39
N PHE A 187 15.03 -2.52 3.32
CA PHE A 187 14.26 -2.48 2.08
C PHE A 187 13.39 -1.20 2.06
N PRO A 188 13.87 -0.10 1.47
CA PRO A 188 13.24 1.22 1.52
C PRO A 188 11.78 1.24 1.06
N GLU A 189 11.44 0.42 0.07
CA GLU A 189 10.11 0.34 -0.54
C GLU A 189 9.05 -0.22 0.44
N SER A 190 9.48 -0.88 1.52
CA SER A 190 8.56 -1.28 2.60
C SER A 190 8.12 -0.12 3.48
N ARG A 191 8.95 0.93 3.63
CA ARG A 191 8.80 1.92 4.71
C ARG A 191 7.49 2.68 4.62
N THR A 192 7.04 3.03 3.41
CA THR A 192 5.74 3.67 3.19
C THR A 192 4.58 2.75 3.58
N VAL A 193 4.66 1.45 3.27
CA VAL A 193 3.64 0.46 3.68
C VAL A 193 3.61 0.34 5.20
N GLN A 194 4.78 0.29 5.84
CA GLN A 194 4.92 0.22 7.30
C GLN A 194 4.33 1.46 7.97
N GLN A 195 4.68 2.64 7.49
CA GLN A 195 4.20 3.90 8.06
C GLN A 195 2.67 4.01 7.91
N HIS A 196 2.11 3.77 6.73
CA HIS A 196 0.65 3.84 6.53
C HIS A 196 -0.09 2.83 7.41
N LEU A 197 0.40 1.59 7.52
CA LEU A 197 -0.24 0.57 8.36
C LEU A 197 -0.23 0.98 9.83
N LEU A 198 0.92 1.44 10.36
CA LEU A 198 1.05 1.84 11.76
C LEU A 198 0.22 3.09 12.06
N GLN A 199 0.18 4.05 11.14
CA GLN A 199 -0.67 5.23 11.27
C GLN A 199 -2.15 4.82 11.30
N ASN A 200 -2.61 3.97 10.37
CA ASN A 200 -4.00 3.51 10.34
C ASN A 200 -4.39 2.70 11.60
N LEU A 201 -3.50 1.83 12.07
CA LEU A 201 -3.67 1.12 13.36
C LEU A 201 -3.81 2.09 14.52
N SER A 202 -2.96 3.11 14.57
CA SER A 202 -3.02 4.10 15.65
C SER A 202 -4.32 4.90 15.65
N ILE A 203 -4.78 5.33 14.47
CA ILE A 203 -6.03 6.08 14.31
C ILE A 203 -7.22 5.22 14.72
N ARG A 204 -7.19 3.94 14.35
CA ARG A 204 -8.22 2.98 14.76
C ARG A 204 -8.27 2.82 16.29
N CYS A 205 -7.13 2.58 16.93
CA CYS A 205 -7.06 2.47 18.39
C CYS A 205 -7.53 3.75 19.09
N LEU A 206 -7.17 4.91 18.53
CA LEU A 206 -7.56 6.22 19.05
C LEU A 206 -9.07 6.43 19.01
N LYS A 207 -9.72 6.11 17.88
CA LYS A 207 -11.18 6.19 17.71
C LYS A 207 -11.96 5.35 18.73
N GLU A 208 -11.36 4.25 19.18
CA GLU A 208 -11.92 3.34 20.19
C GLU A 208 -11.48 3.69 21.62
N HIS A 209 -10.86 4.88 21.81
CA HIS A 209 -10.31 5.36 23.07
C HIS A 209 -9.21 4.48 23.69
N ASN A 210 -8.62 3.56 22.91
CA ASN A 210 -7.46 2.77 23.30
C ASN A 210 -6.17 3.56 23.06
N TYR A 211 -5.97 4.60 23.86
CA TYR A 211 -4.88 5.56 23.68
C TYR A 211 -3.50 4.94 23.90
N GLU A 212 -3.36 3.94 24.78
CA GLU A 212 -2.08 3.26 25.00
C GLU A 212 -1.58 2.53 23.76
N GLN A 213 -2.45 1.73 23.12
CA GLN A 213 -2.09 1.04 21.88
C GLN A 213 -1.91 2.01 20.71
N SER A 214 -2.70 3.09 20.66
CA SER A 214 -2.50 4.16 19.69
C SER A 214 -1.09 4.75 19.80
N LEU A 215 -0.67 5.11 21.02
CA LEU A 215 0.65 5.67 21.29
C LEU A 215 1.78 4.72 20.88
N LEU A 216 1.64 3.42 21.19
CA LEU A 216 2.61 2.39 20.82
C LEU A 216 2.84 2.35 19.30
N PHE A 217 1.77 2.37 18.50
CA PHE A 217 1.90 2.36 17.04
C PHE A 217 2.44 3.68 16.50
N LEU A 218 2.05 4.83 17.07
CA LEU A 218 2.57 6.15 16.66
C LEU A 218 4.07 6.28 16.91
N GLN A 219 4.57 5.80 18.05
CA GLN A 219 6.00 5.79 18.37
C GLN A 219 6.81 4.97 17.36
N LYS A 220 6.23 3.91 16.80
CA LYS A 220 6.86 3.12 15.72
C LYS A 220 6.71 3.78 14.34
N ALA A 221 5.64 4.52 14.09
CA ALA A 221 5.38 5.19 12.82
C ALA A 221 6.26 6.43 12.60
N LEU A 222 6.54 7.22 13.64
CA LEU A 222 7.30 8.48 13.54
C LEU A 222 8.69 8.32 12.89
N PRO A 223 9.55 7.37 13.33
CA PRO A 223 10.88 7.19 12.73
C PRO A 223 10.84 6.74 11.27
N LEU A 224 9.72 6.15 10.83
CA LEU A 224 9.54 5.72 9.44
C LEU A 224 9.22 6.92 8.55
N ALA A 225 8.35 7.82 9.00
CA ALA A 225 7.99 9.04 8.26
C ALA A 225 9.20 9.97 8.03
N ASP A 226 10.12 10.03 9.00
CA ASP A 226 11.37 10.79 8.86
C ASP A 226 12.29 10.24 7.75
N LYS A 227 12.29 8.93 7.55
CA LYS A 227 13.21 8.24 6.62
C LYS A 227 12.69 8.17 5.18
N THR A 228 11.47 8.61 4.91
CA THR A 228 10.78 8.41 3.62
C THR A 228 10.35 9.69 2.92
N HIS A 229 10.77 10.86 3.41
CA HIS A 229 10.33 12.16 2.88
C HIS A 229 8.80 12.34 2.87
N LEU A 230 8.08 11.58 3.70
CA LEU A 230 6.62 11.64 3.81
C LEU A 230 6.22 12.77 4.77
N LEU A 231 6.44 14.02 4.35
CA LEU A 231 6.21 15.19 5.21
C LEU A 231 4.75 15.29 5.67
N TYR A 232 3.79 15.06 4.76
CA TYR A 232 2.37 15.08 5.09
C TYR A 232 2.03 14.02 6.16
N ASP A 233 2.44 12.78 5.92
CA ASP A 233 2.27 11.69 6.88
C ASP A 233 2.91 11.97 8.23
N LYS A 234 4.11 12.56 8.24
CA LYS A 234 4.78 12.97 9.46
C LYS A 234 3.92 13.96 10.24
N ILE A 235 3.39 15.00 9.59
CA ILE A 235 2.53 15.99 10.24
C ILE A 235 1.28 15.33 10.82
N VAL A 236 0.60 14.47 10.04
CA VAL A 236 -0.59 13.74 10.50
C VAL A 236 -0.26 12.83 11.68
N THR A 237 0.83 12.08 11.63
CA THR A 237 1.28 11.22 12.73
C THR A 237 1.63 12.04 13.97
N LEU A 238 2.26 13.21 13.83
CA LEU A 238 2.56 14.11 14.96
C LEU A 238 1.29 14.68 15.59
N ILE A 239 0.29 15.06 14.79
CA ILE A 239 -1.01 15.52 15.30
C ILE A 239 -1.67 14.42 16.16
N TYR A 240 -1.74 13.19 15.65
CA TYR A 240 -2.31 12.08 16.41
C TYR A 240 -1.47 11.71 17.64
N TYR A 241 -0.14 11.83 17.56
CA TYR A 241 0.76 11.61 18.68
C TYR A 241 0.50 12.60 19.82
N GLU A 242 0.47 13.90 19.51
CA GLU A 242 0.19 14.94 20.50
C GLU A 242 -1.22 14.81 21.09
N LEU A 243 -2.22 14.53 20.25
CA LEU A 243 -3.59 14.24 20.68
C LEU A 243 -3.62 13.07 21.68
N THR A 244 -2.89 11.99 21.39
CA THR A 244 -2.86 10.80 22.25
C THR A 244 -2.18 11.08 23.59
N LEU A 245 -1.10 11.85 23.61
CA LEU A 245 -0.43 12.25 24.86
C LEU A 245 -1.33 13.10 25.76
N LEU A 246 -2.09 14.03 25.18
CA LEU A 246 -3.08 14.84 25.90
C LEU A 246 -4.20 13.99 26.48
N CYS A 247 -4.74 13.05 25.70
CA CYS A 247 -5.77 12.11 26.16
C CYS A 247 -5.28 11.21 27.31
N LEU A 248 -4.01 10.79 27.27
CA LEU A 248 -3.38 10.01 28.34
C LEU A 248 -2.94 10.86 29.54
N LYS A 249 -3.09 12.19 29.49
CA LYS A 249 -2.56 13.13 30.49
C LYS A 249 -1.04 13.00 30.71
N GLN A 250 -0.32 12.51 29.70
CA GLN A 250 1.15 12.52 29.69
C GLN A 250 1.70 13.87 29.24
N LYS A 251 0.82 14.76 28.77
CA LYS A 251 1.09 16.14 28.40
C LYS A 251 -0.12 17.00 28.76
N GLU A 252 0.10 18.25 29.15
CA GLU A 252 -0.97 19.18 29.55
C GLU A 252 -1.25 20.26 28.51
N SER A 253 -0.23 20.73 27.79
CA SER A 253 -0.34 21.85 26.86
C SER A 253 -0.67 21.37 25.44
N PRO A 254 -1.71 21.92 24.77
CA PRO A 254 -2.01 21.62 23.36
C PRO A 254 -1.18 22.45 22.36
N ALA A 255 -0.11 23.12 22.81
CA ALA A 255 0.67 24.05 21.98
C ALA A 255 1.27 23.38 20.74
N GLU A 256 1.95 22.22 20.86
CA GLU A 256 2.49 21.53 19.68
C GLU A 256 1.40 21.00 18.77
N LEU A 257 0.30 20.48 19.32
CA LEU A 257 -0.86 20.03 18.54
C LEU A 257 -1.40 21.17 17.65
N ARG A 258 -1.61 22.36 18.23
CA ARG A 258 -2.02 23.57 17.49
C ARG A 258 -0.97 23.96 16.45
N GLY A 259 0.32 23.85 16.80
CA GLY A 259 1.43 24.09 15.89
C GLY A 259 1.33 23.22 14.63
N TYR A 260 1.19 21.91 14.79
CA TYR A 260 1.09 20.98 13.66
C TYR A 260 -0.18 21.16 12.84
N LEU A 261 -1.33 21.43 13.48
CA LEU A 261 -2.57 21.78 12.77
C LEU A 261 -2.39 23.06 11.93
N ASN A 262 -1.70 24.06 12.46
CA ASN A 262 -1.44 25.30 11.73
C ASN A 262 -0.51 25.09 10.52
N ILE A 263 0.42 24.12 10.57
CA ILE A 263 1.24 23.76 9.40
C ILE A 263 0.35 23.29 8.25
N LEU A 264 -0.66 22.43 8.50
CA LEU A 264 -1.59 22.00 7.45
C LEU A 264 -2.31 23.18 6.80
N ARG A 265 -2.78 24.13 7.62
CA ARG A 265 -3.43 25.35 7.13
C ARG A 265 -2.48 26.23 6.32
N GLN A 266 -1.23 26.39 6.75
CA GLN A 266 -0.21 27.16 6.03
C GLN A 266 0.19 26.53 4.69
N LEU A 267 0.06 25.21 4.57
CA LEU A 267 0.30 24.45 3.35
C LEU A 267 -0.98 24.26 2.50
N GLU A 268 -2.07 24.96 2.83
CA GLU A 268 -3.35 24.93 2.10
C GLU A 268 -4.06 23.55 2.09
N PHE A 269 -3.74 22.67 3.03
CA PHE A 269 -4.46 21.41 3.25
C PHE A 269 -5.72 21.61 4.12
N GLU A 270 -6.65 22.45 3.66
CA GLU A 270 -7.82 22.87 4.45
C GLU A 270 -8.76 21.71 4.80
N ASP A 271 -9.03 20.80 3.87
CA ASP A 271 -9.87 19.61 4.13
C ASP A 271 -9.26 18.72 5.22
N SER A 272 -7.95 18.48 5.14
CA SER A 272 -7.22 17.70 6.15
C SER A 272 -7.21 18.42 7.50
N TYR A 273 -6.99 19.74 7.51
CA TYR A 273 -7.05 20.56 8.72
C TYR A 273 -8.43 20.44 9.40
N GLN A 274 -9.52 20.62 8.65
CA GLN A 274 -10.88 20.53 9.20
C GLN A 274 -11.19 19.13 9.72
N ALA A 275 -10.82 18.09 8.97
CA ALA A 275 -11.02 16.70 9.37
C ALA A 275 -10.26 16.36 10.67
N LEU A 276 -8.98 16.77 10.76
CA LEU A 276 -8.15 16.51 11.94
C LEU A 276 -8.55 17.37 13.13
N LEU A 277 -8.94 18.62 12.93
CA LEU A 277 -9.50 19.48 13.97
C LEU A 277 -10.77 18.87 14.57
N LYS A 278 -11.67 18.37 13.71
CA LYS A 278 -12.88 17.65 14.14
C LYS A 278 -12.53 16.40 14.95
N ALA A 279 -11.55 15.61 14.51
CA ALA A 279 -11.08 14.45 15.26
C ALA A 279 -10.52 14.87 16.64
N CYS A 280 -9.67 15.89 16.70
CA CYS A 280 -9.11 16.38 17.96
C CYS A 280 -10.19 16.85 18.95
N ARG A 281 -11.17 17.63 18.47
CA ARG A 281 -12.32 18.07 19.28
C ARG A 281 -13.18 16.91 19.78
N GLY A 282 -13.31 15.84 18.99
CA GLY A 282 -14.03 14.64 19.39
C GLY A 282 -13.43 13.94 20.62
N HIS A 283 -12.12 14.07 20.84
CA HIS A 283 -11.43 13.44 21.98
C HIS A 283 -11.14 14.39 23.15
N LEU A 284 -10.84 15.67 22.87
CA LEU A 284 -10.45 16.65 23.90
C LEU A 284 -11.58 17.63 24.28
N GLY A 285 -12.70 17.62 23.55
CA GLY A 285 -13.77 18.62 23.68
C GLY A 285 -13.35 20.00 23.16
N GLU A 286 -13.89 21.07 23.77
CA GLU A 286 -13.54 22.46 23.43
C GLU A 286 -12.17 22.92 23.97
N ARG A 287 -11.38 22.02 24.58
CA ARG A 287 -10.05 22.34 25.11
C ARG A 287 -8.98 22.57 24.03
N LEU A 288 -9.39 22.65 22.76
CA LEU A 288 -8.52 22.79 21.59
C LEU A 288 -8.43 24.21 21.07
#